data_AF-A0A016U2F7-F1
#
_entry.id   AF-A0A016U2F7-F1
#
_cell.length_a   1.000
_cell.length_b   1.000
_cell.length_c   1.000
_cell.angle_alpha   90.00
_cell.angle_beta   90.00
_cell.angle_gamma   90.00
#
_symmetry.space_group_name_H-M   'P 1'
#
loop_
_entity.id
_entity.type
_entity.pdbx_description
1 polymer ?
#
loop_
_entity_poly.entity_id
_entity_poly.type
_entity_poly.pdbx_seq_one_letter_code
_entity_poly.pdbx_strand_id
1 'polypeptide(L)'
;MATLALTSGGAFGNQDDQVLVDALPYLDTEYNDADRQTALRLIDQECKIFRPTKNYLKHLPVPDFDVFLTPCMLKEHARMSKKQEMPKLDMSRCELPCPSGTSRAGDKVQWRKAIKNAKAQNEHLVMRQINLELMEEYAAESYLRRNRELEQLCTEAERELRRTKEQVMEIHARRKMAQLDAGRQLKELEGSWVAMVTNNYRMELANNQLAATNAQMAKRLRIDPSALEKS
;
A
#
# COMPACT_ATOMS: atom_id res chain seq x y z
N MET A 1 -3.04 12.21 23.18
CA MET A 1 -3.39 12.66 21.81
C MET A 1 -2.15 12.48 20.94
N ALA A 2 -2.03 11.35 20.25
CA ALA A 2 -0.91 11.10 19.35
C ALA A 2 -1.27 11.68 17.98
N THR A 3 -0.57 12.75 17.60
CA THR A 3 -0.72 13.45 16.32
C THR A 3 -0.18 12.55 15.21
N LEU A 4 -1.05 11.78 14.56
CA LEU A 4 -0.76 11.16 13.26
C LEU A 4 -0.84 12.24 12.18
N ALA A 5 0.19 13.07 12.11
CA ALA A 5 0.36 14.02 11.02
C ALA A 5 1.56 13.56 10.19
N LEU A 6 1.29 12.76 9.15
CA LEU A 6 2.18 12.69 8.00
C LEU A 6 2.14 14.05 7.31
N THR A 7 2.98 14.96 7.79
CA THR A 7 3.25 16.24 7.14
C THR A 7 4.05 15.96 5.87
N SER A 8 3.38 15.72 4.75
CA SER A 8 4.03 15.74 3.44
C SER A 8 4.26 17.20 3.04
N GLY A 9 5.23 17.84 3.67
CA GLY A 9 5.55 19.24 3.49
C GLY A 9 6.91 19.56 4.12
N GLY A 10 7.94 18.84 3.70
CA GLY A 10 9.32 19.07 4.11
C GLY A 10 10.23 18.92 2.90
N ALA A 11 10.76 20.04 2.42
CA ALA A 11 11.79 20.10 1.40
C ALA A 11 13.01 19.29 1.86
N PHE A 12 13.20 18.11 1.29
CA PHE A 12 14.44 17.35 1.43
C PHE A 12 14.98 17.11 0.03
N GLY A 13 15.93 17.98 -0.35
CA GLY A 13 16.74 17.80 -1.53
C GLY A 13 17.63 16.57 -1.36
N ASN A 14 17.15 15.42 -1.82
CA ASN A 14 18.03 14.46 -2.46
C ASN A 14 18.03 14.80 -3.95
N GLN A 15 19.10 15.43 -4.41
CA GLN A 15 19.52 15.30 -5.80
C GLN A 15 20.03 13.87 -5.98
N ASP A 16 19.15 12.89 -5.89
CA ASP A 16 19.31 11.72 -6.73
C ASP A 16 19.06 12.28 -8.13
N ASP A 17 20.10 12.33 -8.99
CA ASP A 17 19.90 12.54 -10.42
C ASP A 17 18.75 11.61 -10.80
N GLN A 18 17.55 12.16 -10.99
CA GLN A 18 16.40 11.40 -11.39
C GLN A 18 16.75 10.94 -12.79
N VAL A 19 17.32 9.74 -12.88
CA VAL A 19 17.33 8.97 -14.11
C VAL A 19 15.85 8.93 -14.48
N LEU A 20 15.50 9.73 -15.48
CA LEU A 20 14.14 9.80 -15.99
C LEU A 20 13.87 8.44 -16.62
N VAL A 21 13.32 7.52 -15.81
CA VAL A 21 12.87 6.23 -16.29
C VAL A 21 11.58 6.49 -17.03
N ASP A 22 11.67 6.54 -18.36
CA ASP A 22 10.49 6.66 -19.21
C ASP A 22 9.83 5.29 -19.32
N ALA A 23 8.53 5.27 -19.04
CA ALA A 23 7.67 4.11 -19.20
C ALA A 23 6.28 4.63 -19.59
N LEU A 24 5.69 4.04 -20.64
CA LEU A 24 4.42 4.51 -21.20
C LEU A 24 3.28 3.49 -21.03
N PRO A 25 2.80 3.19 -19.79
CA PRO A 25 1.74 2.20 -19.56
C PRO A 25 0.45 2.37 -20.37
N TYR A 26 0.11 3.58 -20.81
CA TYR A 26 -1.08 3.81 -21.64
C TYR A 26 -0.88 3.52 -23.12
N LEU A 27 0.37 3.42 -23.57
CA LEU A 27 0.72 3.03 -24.93
C LEU A 27 1.14 1.57 -24.99
N ASP A 28 1.98 1.14 -24.04
CA ASP A 28 2.57 -0.19 -24.02
C ASP A 28 1.61 -1.22 -23.40
N THR A 29 0.42 -1.36 -24.00
CA THR A 29 -0.64 -2.25 -23.49
C THR A 29 -0.43 -3.73 -23.85
N GLU A 30 0.58 -4.03 -24.67
CA GLU A 30 0.80 -5.37 -25.22
C GLU A 30 1.60 -6.30 -24.27
N TYR A 31 2.14 -5.77 -23.17
CA TYR A 31 2.85 -6.57 -22.18
C TYR A 31 1.90 -7.51 -21.44
N ASN A 32 2.21 -8.80 -21.50
CA ASN A 32 1.45 -9.86 -20.84
C ASN A 32 2.16 -10.39 -19.58
N ASP A 33 1.53 -11.33 -18.88
CA ASP A 33 2.11 -11.92 -17.67
C ASP A 33 3.41 -12.69 -17.92
N ALA A 34 3.64 -13.22 -19.13
CA ALA A 34 4.89 -13.89 -19.48
C ALA A 34 6.04 -12.88 -19.65
N ASP A 35 5.80 -11.70 -20.21
CA ASP A 35 6.78 -10.61 -20.28
C ASP A 35 7.17 -10.15 -18.88
N ARG A 36 6.18 -10.00 -18.00
CA ARG A 36 6.41 -9.67 -16.58
C ARG A 36 7.25 -10.74 -15.88
N GLN A 37 6.96 -12.01 -16.08
CA GLN A 37 7.77 -13.11 -15.51
C GLN A 37 9.19 -13.10 -16.05
N THR A 38 9.36 -12.81 -17.33
CA THR A 38 10.68 -12.70 -17.96
C THR A 38 11.46 -11.54 -17.36
N ALA A 39 10.85 -10.36 -17.20
CA ALA A 39 11.45 -9.21 -16.55
C ALA A 39 11.86 -9.51 -15.10
N LEU A 40 10.98 -10.14 -14.32
CA LEU A 40 11.29 -10.56 -12.94
C LEU A 40 12.46 -11.54 -12.87
N ARG A 41 12.55 -12.48 -13.82
CA ARG A 41 13.69 -13.42 -13.90
C ARG A 41 15.00 -12.69 -14.19
N LEU A 42 14.99 -11.72 -15.09
CA LEU A 42 16.17 -10.90 -15.40
C LEU A 42 16.59 -10.05 -14.19
N ILE A 43 15.62 -9.44 -13.49
CA ILE A 43 15.87 -8.70 -12.25
C ILE A 43 16.51 -9.61 -11.19
N ASP A 44 16.01 -10.83 -11.00
CA ASP A 44 16.58 -11.79 -10.04
C ASP A 44 18.01 -12.22 -10.42
N GLN A 45 18.29 -12.41 -11.71
CA GLN A 45 19.65 -12.69 -12.19
C GLN A 45 20.60 -11.54 -11.87
N GLU A 46 20.19 -10.29 -12.14
CA GLU A 46 20.98 -9.11 -11.80
C GLU A 46 21.17 -8.95 -10.29
N CYS A 47 20.12 -9.17 -9.48
CA CYS A 47 20.21 -9.11 -8.02
C CYS A 47 21.13 -10.19 -7.42
N LYS A 48 21.36 -11.31 -8.11
CA LYS A 48 22.35 -12.33 -7.71
C LYS A 48 23.78 -11.86 -7.92
N ILE A 49 24.02 -11.13 -9.01
CA ILE A 49 25.35 -10.57 -9.37
C ILE A 49 25.63 -9.35 -8.50
N PHE A 50 24.68 -8.42 -8.44
CA PHE A 50 24.75 -7.18 -7.68
C PHE A 50 23.78 -7.24 -6.51
N ARG A 51 24.28 -7.71 -5.35
CA ARG A 51 23.48 -7.66 -4.13
C ARG A 51 23.18 -6.20 -3.78
N PRO A 52 21.90 -5.82 -3.59
CA PRO A 52 21.54 -4.46 -3.22
C PRO A 52 22.26 -4.04 -1.92
N THR A 53 23.16 -3.06 -2.01
CA THR A 53 23.92 -2.55 -0.85
C THR A 53 23.29 -1.30 -0.24
N LYS A 54 22.50 -0.56 -1.02
CA LYS A 54 21.79 0.65 -0.56
C LYS A 54 20.48 0.23 0.09
N ASN A 55 20.38 0.39 1.40
CA ASN A 55 19.10 0.32 2.08
C ASN A 55 18.34 1.64 1.85
N TYR A 56 17.39 1.62 0.92
CA TYR A 56 16.55 2.78 0.61
C TYR A 56 15.68 3.22 1.79
N LEU A 57 15.50 2.39 2.82
CA LEU A 57 14.78 2.72 4.06
C LEU A 57 15.68 3.33 5.14
N LYS A 58 16.99 3.50 4.90
CA LYS A 58 17.94 4.02 5.92
C LYS A 58 17.57 5.42 6.45
N HIS A 59 16.90 6.23 5.62
CA HIS A 59 16.45 7.57 5.99
C HIS A 59 15.19 7.56 6.87
N LEU A 60 14.49 6.42 6.96
CA LEU A 60 13.31 6.28 7.79
C LEU A 60 13.72 5.79 9.18
N PRO A 61 13.09 6.32 10.25
CA PRO A 61 13.28 5.76 11.58
C PRO A 61 12.81 4.30 11.59
N VAL A 62 13.50 3.46 12.36
CA VAL A 62 13.07 2.07 12.58
C VAL A 62 11.68 2.12 13.21
N PRO A 63 10.65 1.48 12.63
CA PRO A 63 9.33 1.43 13.22
C PRO A 63 9.42 0.79 14.61
N ASP A 64 8.86 1.46 15.60
CA ASP A 64 8.64 0.84 16.89
C ASP A 64 7.42 -0.08 16.78
N PHE A 65 7.66 -1.38 16.80
CA PHE A 65 6.63 -2.41 16.72
C PHE A 65 5.91 -2.62 18.06
N ASP A 66 6.45 -2.07 19.14
CA ASP A 66 5.97 -2.25 20.51
C ASP A 66 5.21 -1.01 21.04
N VAL A 67 4.97 0.01 20.19
CA VAL A 67 4.24 1.25 20.57
C VAL A 67 2.92 0.96 21.26
N PHE A 68 2.21 -0.08 20.82
CA PHE A 68 0.91 -0.47 21.34
C PHE A 68 0.98 -1.70 22.26
N LEU A 69 2.17 -2.16 22.60
CA LEU A 69 2.37 -3.34 23.42
C LEU A 69 2.08 -3.00 24.89
N THR A 70 0.94 -3.47 25.38
CA THR A 70 0.56 -3.26 26.78
C THR A 70 1.09 -4.39 27.67
N PRO A 71 1.36 -4.12 28.96
CA PRO A 71 1.70 -5.16 29.93
C PRO A 71 0.64 -6.27 30.03
N CYS A 72 -0.63 -5.96 29.77
CA CYS A 72 -1.72 -6.94 29.73
C CYS A 72 -1.55 -7.92 28.56
N MET A 73 -1.27 -7.41 27.35
CA MET A 73 -1.04 -8.24 26.17
C MET A 73 0.17 -9.15 26.34
N LEU A 74 1.26 -8.65 26.91
CA LEU A 74 2.46 -9.44 27.21
C LEU A 74 2.15 -10.60 28.17
N LYS A 75 1.40 -10.32 29.24
CA LYS A 75 0.98 -11.33 30.21
C LYS A 75 0.07 -12.39 29.58
N GLU A 76 -0.90 -11.98 28.78
CA GLU A 76 -1.79 -12.91 28.07
C GLU A 76 -1.03 -13.75 27.06
N HIS A 77 -0.10 -13.15 26.32
CA HIS A 77 0.77 -13.90 25.39
C HIS A 77 1.61 -14.94 26.13
N ALA A 78 2.20 -14.59 27.27
CA ALA A 78 2.97 -15.52 28.10
C ALA A 78 2.10 -16.67 28.66
N ARG A 79 0.85 -16.38 29.06
CA ARG A 79 -0.14 -17.39 29.49
C ARG A 79 -0.46 -18.36 28.36
N MET A 80 -0.75 -17.82 27.16
CA MET A 80 -1.07 -18.62 25.97
C MET A 80 0.12 -19.50 25.52
N SER A 81 1.34 -18.95 25.55
CA SER A 81 2.56 -19.71 25.24
C SER A 81 2.74 -20.92 26.16
N LYS A 82 2.36 -20.78 27.43
CA LYS A 82 2.35 -21.87 28.42
C LYS A 82 1.12 -22.79 28.33
N LYS A 83 0.22 -22.58 27.36
CA LYS A 83 -1.06 -23.28 27.20
C LYS A 83 -1.91 -23.31 28.48
N GLN A 84 -1.77 -22.30 29.33
CA GLN A 84 -2.57 -22.18 30.54
C GLN A 84 -3.97 -21.70 30.15
N GLU A 85 -5.02 -22.34 30.66
CA GLU A 85 -6.39 -21.89 30.41
C GLU A 85 -6.66 -20.52 31.04
N MET A 86 -7.61 -19.78 30.48
CA MET A 86 -8.03 -18.49 31.03
C MET A 86 -8.81 -18.74 32.34
N PRO A 87 -8.52 -18.01 33.43
CA PRO A 87 -9.31 -18.11 34.65
C PRO A 87 -10.78 -17.81 34.37
N LYS A 88 -11.68 -18.66 34.88
CA LYS A 88 -13.12 -18.41 34.79
C LYS A 88 -13.46 -17.17 35.61
N LEU A 89 -14.45 -16.41 35.15
CA LEU A 89 -14.99 -15.29 35.89
C LEU A 89 -15.63 -15.80 37.18
N ASP A 90 -15.19 -15.26 38.33
CA ASP A 90 -15.76 -15.61 39.62
C ASP A 90 -17.09 -14.88 39.82
N MET A 91 -18.19 -15.62 39.65
CA MET A 91 -19.55 -15.11 39.88
C MET A 91 -20.06 -15.35 41.30
N SER A 92 -19.27 -16.02 42.17
CA SER A 92 -19.70 -16.38 43.53
C SER A 92 -20.02 -15.15 44.40
N ARG A 93 -19.45 -13.98 44.06
CA ARG A 93 -19.70 -12.71 44.73
C ARG A 93 -21.07 -12.10 44.37
N CYS A 94 -21.63 -12.45 43.22
CA CYS A 94 -22.95 -12.02 42.77
C CYS A 94 -24.08 -12.95 43.25
N GLU A 95 -23.72 -14.09 43.84
CA GLU A 95 -24.66 -15.04 44.40
C GLU A 95 -24.86 -14.81 45.91
N LEU A 96 -26.06 -15.12 46.40
CA LEU A 96 -26.41 -15.09 47.84
C LEU A 96 -26.71 -16.53 48.30
N PRO A 97 -25.70 -17.40 48.42
CA PRO A 97 -25.94 -18.76 48.86
C PRO A 97 -26.44 -18.77 50.31
N CYS A 98 -27.43 -19.62 50.58
CA CYS A 98 -27.91 -19.85 51.94
C CYS A 98 -26.76 -20.44 52.79
N PRO A 99 -26.47 -19.92 54.00
CA PRO A 99 -25.43 -20.48 54.86
C PRO A 99 -25.75 -21.94 55.18
N SER A 100 -24.87 -22.87 54.80
CA SER A 100 -25.05 -24.29 55.05
C SER A 100 -24.41 -24.70 56.38
N GLY A 101 -25.24 -24.93 57.39
CA GLY A 101 -24.77 -25.54 58.63
C GLY A 101 -25.85 -25.85 59.65
N THR A 102 -25.84 -27.11 60.10
CA THR A 102 -26.65 -27.68 61.19
C THR A 102 -25.84 -27.75 62.49
N SER A 103 -24.75 -26.97 62.64
CA SER A 103 -23.83 -27.05 63.79
C SER A 103 -23.40 -25.67 64.32
N ARG A 104 -23.75 -25.44 65.59
CA ARG A 104 -23.81 -24.14 66.30
C ARG A 104 -22.55 -23.25 66.30
N ALA A 105 -21.37 -23.75 65.94
CA ALA A 105 -20.12 -22.98 65.99
C ALA A 105 -19.61 -22.50 64.60
N GLY A 106 -19.77 -23.31 63.55
CA GLY A 106 -19.40 -22.94 62.16
C GLY A 106 -20.37 -21.95 61.53
N ASP A 107 -21.63 -21.99 61.99
CA ASP A 107 -22.72 -21.13 61.51
C ASP A 107 -22.38 -19.64 61.64
N LYS A 108 -21.90 -19.18 62.80
CA LYS A 108 -21.75 -17.73 63.06
C LYS A 108 -20.76 -17.02 62.13
N VAL A 109 -19.73 -17.71 61.63
CA VAL A 109 -18.75 -17.12 60.69
C VAL A 109 -19.34 -17.06 59.28
N GLN A 110 -20.00 -18.13 58.85
CA GLN A 110 -20.65 -18.21 57.54
C GLN A 110 -21.81 -17.21 57.42
N TRP A 111 -22.64 -17.10 58.46
CA TRP A 111 -23.70 -16.07 58.54
C TRP A 111 -23.15 -14.65 58.47
N ARG A 112 -22.04 -14.35 59.18
CA ARG A 112 -21.38 -13.04 59.07
C ARG A 112 -20.87 -12.74 57.65
N LYS A 113 -20.30 -13.74 56.98
CA LYS A 113 -19.85 -13.63 55.58
C LYS A 113 -21.02 -13.39 54.63
N ALA A 114 -22.12 -14.15 54.78
CA ALA A 114 -23.33 -14.00 53.98
C ALA A 114 -23.99 -12.62 54.18
N ILE A 115 -24.11 -12.14 55.43
CA ILE A 115 -24.63 -10.79 55.73
C ILE A 115 -23.73 -9.70 55.13
N LYS A 116 -22.41 -9.85 55.21
CA LYS A 116 -21.47 -8.90 54.60
C LYS A 116 -21.63 -8.85 53.08
N ASN A 117 -21.81 -10.00 52.43
CA ASN A 117 -22.07 -10.09 51.00
C ASN A 117 -23.41 -9.46 50.62
N ALA A 118 -24.48 -9.77 51.37
CA ALA A 118 -25.81 -9.20 51.18
C ALA A 118 -25.80 -7.67 51.26
N LYS A 119 -25.11 -7.11 52.26
CA LYS A 119 -24.93 -5.65 52.40
C LYS A 119 -24.22 -5.07 51.18
N ALA A 120 -23.11 -5.67 50.76
CA ALA A 120 -22.37 -5.21 49.58
C ALA A 120 -23.22 -5.27 48.30
N GLN A 121 -24.02 -6.32 48.11
CA GLN A 121 -24.92 -6.44 46.97
C GLN A 121 -26.05 -5.41 47.02
N ASN A 122 -26.60 -5.11 48.19
CA ASN A 122 -27.60 -4.06 48.35
C ASN A 122 -27.04 -2.69 47.91
N GLU A 123 -25.82 -2.34 48.33
CA GLU A 123 -25.16 -1.10 47.88
C GLU A 123 -24.93 -1.08 46.36
N HIS A 124 -24.55 -2.21 45.76
CA HIS A 124 -24.42 -2.33 44.31
C HIS A 124 -25.77 -2.15 43.58
N LEU A 125 -26.87 -2.66 44.14
CA LEU A 125 -28.21 -2.48 43.59
C LEU A 125 -28.69 -1.03 43.71
N VAL A 126 -28.41 -0.36 44.83
CA VAL A 126 -28.69 1.07 45.00
C VAL A 126 -27.92 1.89 43.97
N MET A 127 -26.62 1.62 43.79
CA MET A 127 -25.81 2.28 42.76
C MET A 127 -26.33 2.01 41.35
N ARG A 128 -26.73 0.77 41.07
CA ARG A 128 -27.34 0.40 39.78
C ARG A 128 -28.62 1.17 39.53
N GLN A 129 -29.47 1.32 40.55
CA GLN A 129 -30.70 2.09 40.45
C GLN A 129 -30.41 3.55 40.09
N ILE A 130 -29.49 4.20 40.79
CA ILE A 130 -29.05 5.58 40.49
C ILE A 130 -28.53 5.69 39.05
N ASN A 131 -27.70 4.74 38.62
CA ASN A 131 -27.17 4.73 37.25
C ASN A 131 -28.29 4.55 36.21
N LEU A 132 -29.29 3.72 36.49
CA LEU A 132 -30.44 3.51 35.60
C LEU A 132 -31.33 4.75 35.52
N GLU A 133 -31.54 5.45 36.63
CA GLU A 133 -32.27 6.73 36.66
C GLU A 133 -31.54 7.78 35.81
N LEU A 134 -30.22 7.89 35.94
CA LEU A 134 -29.40 8.76 35.09
C LEU A 134 -29.47 8.35 33.61
N MET A 135 -29.47 7.05 33.32
CA MET A 135 -29.63 6.57 31.94
C MET A 135 -31.02 6.87 31.38
N GLU A 136 -32.08 6.69 32.16
CA GLU A 136 -33.44 6.99 31.73
C GLU A 136 -33.60 8.48 31.36
N GLU A 137 -32.95 9.37 32.13
CA GLU A 137 -33.00 10.81 31.89
C GLU A 137 -32.13 11.25 30.69
N TYR A 138 -30.88 10.76 30.57
CA TYR A 138 -29.90 11.33 29.64
C TYR A 138 -29.49 10.43 28.47
N ALA A 139 -29.75 9.12 28.52
CA ALA A 139 -29.19 8.19 27.54
C ALA A 139 -29.74 8.44 26.13
N ALA A 140 -31.06 8.65 26.00
CA ALA A 140 -31.69 8.82 24.69
C ALA A 140 -31.11 10.02 23.92
N GLU A 141 -31.00 11.18 24.57
CA GLU A 141 -30.42 12.37 23.94
C GLU A 141 -28.92 12.18 23.65
N SER A 142 -28.17 11.56 24.58
CA SER A 142 -26.74 11.29 24.41
C SER A 142 -26.47 10.38 23.21
N TYR A 143 -27.27 9.30 23.06
CA TYR A 143 -27.17 8.40 21.91
C TYR A 143 -27.56 9.08 20.60
N LEU A 144 -28.60 9.92 20.59
CA LEU A 144 -28.97 10.69 19.40
C LEU A 144 -27.87 11.67 18.98
N ARG A 145 -27.25 12.36 19.94
CA ARG A 145 -26.10 13.23 19.68
C ARG A 145 -24.91 12.45 19.11
N ARG A 146 -24.58 11.31 19.73
CA ARG A 146 -23.50 10.43 19.27
C ARG A 146 -23.75 9.91 17.86
N ASN A 147 -25.00 9.57 17.52
CA ASN A 147 -25.36 9.14 16.16
C ASN A 147 -25.15 10.26 15.14
N ARG A 148 -25.56 11.50 15.45
CA ARG A 148 -25.30 12.66 14.59
C ARG A 148 -23.81 12.91 14.36
N GLU A 149 -23.00 12.77 15.42
CA GLU A 149 -21.53 12.87 15.30
C GLU A 149 -20.96 11.76 14.40
N LEU A 150 -21.47 10.52 14.53
CA LEU A 150 -21.07 9.42 13.65
C LEU A 150 -21.46 9.68 12.19
N GLU A 151 -22.66 10.18 11.93
CA GLU A 151 -23.12 10.54 10.58
C GLU A 151 -22.25 11.65 9.96
N GLN A 152 -21.86 12.66 10.76
CA GLN A 152 -20.95 13.71 10.33
C GLN A 152 -19.57 13.14 9.97
N LEU A 153 -18.98 12.31 10.84
CA LEU A 153 -17.70 11.66 10.58
C LEU A 153 -17.73 10.79 9.31
N CYS A 154 -18.80 10.01 9.11
CA CYS A 154 -19.00 9.23 7.89
C CYS A 154 -19.07 10.14 6.65
N THR A 155 -19.84 11.22 6.72
CA THR A 155 -19.99 12.18 5.62
C THR A 155 -18.67 12.85 5.26
N GLU A 156 -17.87 13.20 6.27
CA GLU A 156 -16.54 13.79 6.08
C GLU A 156 -15.57 12.79 5.43
N ALA A 157 -15.50 11.57 5.95
CA ALA A 157 -14.66 10.52 5.37
C ALA A 157 -15.04 10.20 3.91
N GLU A 158 -16.34 10.15 3.59
CA GLU A 158 -16.81 9.98 2.22
C GLU A 158 -16.42 11.15 1.31
N ARG A 159 -16.49 12.38 1.82
CA ARG A 159 -16.07 13.58 1.08
C ARG A 159 -14.58 13.54 0.76
N GLU A 160 -13.75 13.17 1.74
CA GLU A 160 -12.30 13.00 1.53
C GLU A 160 -11.98 11.89 0.54
N LEU A 161 -12.70 10.77 0.60
CA LEU A 161 -12.57 9.68 -0.36
C LEU A 161 -12.90 10.14 -1.79
N ARG A 162 -14.02 10.87 -1.98
CA ARG A 162 -14.41 11.41 -3.29
C ARG A 162 -13.36 12.37 -3.83
N ARG A 163 -12.90 13.33 -3.01
CA ARG A 163 -11.85 14.28 -3.37
C ARG A 163 -10.56 13.58 -3.79
N THR A 164 -10.13 12.58 -3.04
CA THR A 164 -8.90 11.83 -3.34
C THR A 164 -9.05 11.05 -4.65
N LYS A 165 -10.21 10.43 -4.90
CA LYS A 165 -10.49 9.76 -6.16
C LYS A 165 -10.47 10.72 -7.35
N GLU A 166 -11.06 11.91 -7.22
CA GLU A 166 -11.02 12.95 -8.25
C GLU A 166 -9.57 13.37 -8.56
N GLN A 167 -8.76 13.58 -7.54
CA GLN A 167 -7.33 13.91 -7.71
C GLN A 167 -6.56 12.79 -8.42
N VAL A 168 -6.79 11.53 -8.05
CA VAL A 168 -6.18 10.37 -8.73
C VAL A 168 -6.62 10.31 -10.18
N MET A 169 -7.90 10.53 -10.47
CA MET A 169 -8.43 10.55 -11.83
C MET A 169 -7.84 11.69 -12.67
N GLU A 170 -7.67 12.87 -12.08
CA GLU A 170 -7.03 14.01 -12.75
C GLU A 170 -5.56 13.70 -13.11
N ILE A 171 -4.80 13.10 -12.18
CA ILE A 171 -3.42 12.65 -12.44
C ILE A 171 -3.42 11.61 -13.57
N HIS A 172 -4.33 10.63 -13.52
CA HIS A 172 -4.48 9.62 -14.58
C HIS A 172 -4.76 10.27 -15.94
N ALA A 173 -5.67 11.24 -16.00
CA ALA A 173 -6.05 11.95 -17.22
C ALA A 173 -4.87 12.75 -17.79
N ARG A 174 -4.18 13.54 -16.96
CA ARG A 174 -2.98 14.30 -17.35
C ARG A 174 -1.88 13.39 -17.88
N ARG A 175 -1.59 12.28 -17.17
CA ARG A 175 -0.60 11.29 -17.60
C ARG A 175 -0.99 10.65 -18.93
N LYS A 176 -2.27 10.28 -19.11
CA LYS A 176 -2.77 9.69 -20.35
C LYS A 176 -2.59 10.65 -21.53
N MET A 177 -2.95 11.92 -21.37
CA MET A 177 -2.79 12.93 -22.43
C MET A 177 -1.32 13.09 -22.83
N ALA A 178 -0.44 13.27 -21.84
CA ALA A 178 1.01 13.40 -22.08
C ALA A 178 1.59 12.18 -22.82
N GLN A 179 1.21 10.97 -22.42
CA GLN A 179 1.68 9.75 -23.07
C GLN A 179 1.13 9.61 -24.50
N LEU A 180 -0.15 9.92 -24.74
CA LEU A 180 -0.73 9.88 -26.09
C LEU A 180 -0.06 10.89 -27.04
N ASP A 181 0.30 12.07 -26.54
CA ASP A 181 1.00 13.08 -27.33
C ASP A 181 2.43 12.65 -27.65
N ALA A 182 3.18 12.16 -26.65
CA ALA A 182 4.52 11.57 -26.87
C ALA A 182 4.46 10.37 -27.82
N GLY A 183 3.44 9.53 -27.68
CA GLY A 183 3.16 8.39 -28.54
C GLY A 183 2.96 8.74 -30.00
N ARG A 184 2.24 9.84 -30.27
CA ARG A 184 2.07 10.37 -31.62
C ARG A 184 3.41 10.75 -32.23
N GLN A 185 4.25 11.45 -31.45
CA GLN A 185 5.60 11.84 -31.89
C GLN A 185 6.49 10.63 -32.16
N LEU A 186 6.46 9.61 -31.28
CA LEU A 186 7.20 8.36 -31.48
C LEU A 186 6.81 7.68 -32.80
N LYS A 187 5.51 7.58 -33.09
CA LYS A 187 5.02 6.97 -34.33
C LYS A 187 5.42 7.75 -35.58
N GLU A 188 5.43 9.07 -35.51
CA GLU A 188 5.89 9.92 -36.61
C GLU A 188 7.39 9.75 -36.86
N LEU A 189 8.19 9.75 -35.79
CA LEU A 189 9.64 9.52 -35.86
C LEU A 189 9.98 8.13 -36.39
N GLU A 190 9.26 7.10 -35.94
CA GLU A 190 9.40 5.73 -36.44
C GLU A 190 9.09 5.65 -37.94
N GLY A 191 7.98 6.26 -38.38
CA GLY A 191 7.62 6.31 -39.80
C GLY A 191 8.68 7.02 -40.66
N SER A 192 9.19 8.16 -40.17
CA SER A 192 10.27 8.91 -40.84
C SER A 192 11.55 8.09 -40.92
N TRP A 193 11.91 7.39 -39.83
CA TRP A 193 13.06 6.52 -39.77
C TRP A 193 12.94 5.35 -40.77
N VAL A 194 11.81 4.64 -40.80
CA VAL A 194 11.57 3.56 -41.77
C VAL A 194 11.66 4.07 -43.21
N ALA A 195 11.08 5.24 -43.49
CA ALA A 195 11.14 5.86 -44.82
C ALA A 195 12.59 6.19 -45.21
N MET A 196 13.38 6.78 -44.31
CA MET A 196 14.77 7.13 -44.54
C MET A 196 15.63 5.89 -44.79
N VAL A 197 15.51 4.86 -43.95
CA VAL A 197 16.23 3.59 -44.12
C VAL A 197 15.87 2.92 -45.45
N THR A 198 14.57 2.89 -45.79
CA THR A 198 14.10 2.33 -47.06
C THR A 198 14.63 3.12 -48.26
N ASN A 199 14.69 4.45 -48.17
CA ASN A 199 15.22 5.28 -49.24
C ASN A 199 16.72 5.07 -49.43
N ASN A 200 17.49 5.03 -48.34
CA ASN A 200 18.93 4.74 -48.39
C ASN A 200 19.18 3.37 -49.03
N TYR A 201 18.43 2.34 -48.63
CA TYR A 201 18.53 1.02 -49.24
C TYR A 201 18.22 1.03 -50.75
N ARG A 202 17.19 1.77 -51.18
CA ARG A 202 16.87 1.93 -52.60
C ARG A 202 17.99 2.64 -53.37
N MET A 203 18.60 3.66 -52.78
CA MET A 203 19.74 4.37 -53.38
C MET A 203 20.95 3.46 -53.53
N GLU A 204 21.28 2.66 -52.50
CA GLU A 204 22.36 1.67 -52.57
C GLU A 204 22.11 0.64 -53.67
N LEU A 205 20.88 0.13 -53.78
CA LEU A 205 20.50 -0.81 -54.82
C LEU A 205 20.66 -0.20 -56.23
N ALA A 206 20.20 1.04 -56.42
CA ALA A 206 20.34 1.74 -57.69
C ALA A 206 21.81 1.99 -58.05
N ASN A 207 22.63 2.40 -57.08
CA ASN A 207 24.07 2.60 -57.25
C ASN A 207 24.77 1.30 -57.65
N ASN A 208 24.42 0.18 -57.00
CA ASN A 208 24.97 -1.14 -57.35
C ASN A 208 24.57 -1.58 -58.76
N GLN A 209 23.33 -1.34 -59.17
CA GLN A 209 22.86 -1.62 -60.54
C GLN A 209 23.60 -0.76 -61.56
N LEU A 210 23.77 0.53 -61.30
CA LEU A 210 24.53 1.44 -62.16
C LEU A 210 26.01 1.06 -62.24
N ALA A 211 26.63 0.66 -61.13
CA ALA A 211 28.00 0.17 -61.11
C ALA A 211 28.14 -1.11 -61.97
N ALA A 212 27.17 -2.03 -61.88
CA ALA A 212 27.15 -3.24 -62.69
C ALA A 212 26.97 -2.96 -64.19
N THR A 213 26.06 -2.04 -64.57
CA THR A 213 25.88 -1.66 -65.99
C THR A 213 27.10 -0.92 -66.52
N ASN A 214 27.70 -0.01 -65.75
CA ASN A 214 28.94 0.68 -66.10
C ASN A 214 30.09 -0.30 -66.33
N ALA A 215 30.24 -1.31 -65.45
CA ALA A 215 31.23 -2.37 -65.62
C ALA A 215 31.00 -3.18 -66.90
N GLN A 216 29.74 -3.47 -67.26
CA GLN A 216 29.42 -4.14 -68.53
C GLN A 216 29.73 -3.26 -69.75
N MET A 217 29.44 -1.96 -69.70
CA MET A 217 29.76 -1.03 -70.79
C MET A 217 31.27 -0.83 -70.97
N ALA A 218 32.02 -0.70 -69.87
CA ALA A 218 33.49 -0.60 -69.90
C ALA A 218 34.12 -1.81 -70.61
N LYS A 219 33.63 -3.03 -70.31
CA LYS A 219 34.04 -4.26 -71.02
C LYS A 219 33.73 -4.21 -72.52
N ARG A 220 32.55 -3.71 -72.92
CA ARG A 220 32.17 -3.58 -74.34
C ARG A 220 33.05 -2.59 -75.10
N LEU A 221 33.40 -1.47 -74.47
CA LEU A 221 34.21 -0.41 -75.06
C LEU A 221 35.72 -0.66 -74.95
N ARG A 222 36.15 -1.75 -74.29
CA ARG A 222 37.56 -2.09 -74.00
C ARG A 222 38.31 -0.97 -73.28
N ILE A 223 37.62 -0.23 -72.43
CA ILE A 223 38.22 0.81 -71.57
C ILE A 223 38.67 0.13 -70.28
N ASP A 224 39.93 0.32 -69.90
CA ASP A 224 40.48 -0.22 -68.66
C ASP A 224 39.96 0.61 -67.47
N PRO A 225 39.12 0.07 -66.58
CA PRO A 225 38.51 0.85 -65.50
C PRO A 225 39.55 1.41 -64.51
N SER A 226 40.76 0.83 -64.44
CA SER A 226 41.86 1.26 -63.58
C SER A 226 42.52 2.59 -63.99
N ALA A 227 42.25 3.07 -65.22
CA ALA A 227 42.78 4.34 -65.72
C ALA A 227 41.96 5.57 -65.24
N LEU A 228 40.72 5.37 -64.81
CA LEU A 228 39.79 6.44 -64.37
C LEU A 228 39.91 6.79 -62.87
N GLU A 229 40.42 5.88 -62.03
CA GLU A 229 40.60 6.12 -60.58
C GLU A 229 41.87 6.93 -60.25
N LYS A 230 42.69 7.29 -61.25
CA LYS A 230 43.99 7.96 -61.09
C LYS A 230 44.03 9.45 -61.47
N SER A 231 42.91 10.09 -61.79
CA SER A 231 42.81 11.56 -61.97
C SER A 231 42.02 12.19 -60.83
#